data_AF-A0A419EEP1-F1
#
_entry.id   AF-A0A419EEP1-F1
#
_cell.length_a   1.000
_cell.length_b   1.000
_cell.length_c   1.000
_cell.angle_alpha   90.00
_cell.angle_beta   90.00
_cell.angle_gamma   90.00
#
_symmetry.space_group_name_H-M   'P 1'
#
loop_
_entity.id
_entity.type
_entity.pdbx_description
1 polymer ?
#
loop_
_entity_poly.entity_id
_entity_poly.type
_entity_poly.pdbx_seq_one_letter_code
_entity_poly.pdbx_strand_id
1 'polypeptide(L)'
;MRMEDEQAFHPQASAVAGSVADSGEITPWTEDDIIRLHGYLLEKSLHDLFDLRASAATRAEVLEWLLATKGRSNAFSFTACCRLFGINSEEILEQVLERYRQRHTH
;
A
#
# COMPACT_ATOMS: atom_id res chain seq x y z
N MET A 1 37.61 -33.91 -12.61
CA MET A 1 37.42 -32.77 -13.54
C MET A 1 36.09 -33.00 -14.24
N ARG A 2 35.14 -32.04 -14.13
CA ARG A 2 33.72 -32.00 -14.60
C ARG A 2 32.76 -32.97 -13.87
N MET A 3 31.80 -32.56 -13.01
CA MET A 3 30.63 -31.61 -13.14
C MET A 3 29.76 -32.04 -14.34
N GLU A 4 28.47 -32.37 -14.26
CA GLU A 4 27.26 -31.65 -13.79
C GLU A 4 26.13 -32.71 -13.63
N ASP A 5 25.34 -32.79 -12.56
CA ASP A 5 24.23 -31.93 -12.07
C ASP A 5 22.83 -32.25 -12.62
N GLU A 6 21.99 -32.66 -11.67
CA GLU A 6 20.54 -32.48 -11.51
C GLU A 6 19.61 -32.56 -12.74
N GLN A 7 18.91 -33.70 -12.85
CA GLN A 7 17.64 -33.79 -13.56
C GLN A 7 16.56 -33.02 -12.79
N ALA A 8 16.31 -31.80 -13.29
CA ALA A 8 15.27 -30.90 -12.83
C ALA A 8 13.87 -31.52 -12.99
N PHE A 9 13.13 -31.59 -11.87
CA PHE A 9 11.68 -31.78 -11.85
C PHE A 9 11.01 -30.61 -12.55
N HIS A 10 10.42 -30.87 -13.71
CA HIS A 10 9.58 -29.91 -14.42
C HIS A 10 8.15 -30.00 -13.85
N PRO A 11 7.59 -28.97 -13.19
CA PRO A 11 6.19 -28.99 -12.81
C PRO A 11 5.35 -28.77 -14.07
N GLN A 12 4.45 -29.73 -14.36
CA GLN A 12 3.41 -29.55 -15.37
C GLN A 12 2.42 -28.50 -14.87
N ALA A 13 2.51 -27.29 -15.44
CA ALA A 13 1.43 -26.32 -15.35
C ALA A 13 0.28 -26.83 -16.23
N SER A 14 -0.76 -27.33 -15.56
CA SER A 14 -2.02 -27.75 -16.18
C SER A 14 -2.62 -26.58 -16.96
N ALA A 15 -2.74 -26.73 -18.27
CA ALA A 15 -3.37 -25.76 -19.15
C ALA A 15 -4.87 -25.70 -18.86
N VAL A 16 -5.31 -24.74 -18.06
CA VAL A 16 -6.72 -24.39 -17.94
C VAL A 16 -7.09 -23.55 -19.17
N ALA A 17 -7.59 -24.22 -20.19
CA ALA A 17 -8.27 -23.60 -21.32
C ALA A 17 -9.65 -23.09 -20.86
N GLY A 18 -9.66 -21.92 -20.21
CA GLY A 18 -10.84 -21.10 -20.00
C GLY A 18 -10.85 -19.98 -21.02
N SER A 19 -11.55 -20.18 -22.14
CA SER A 19 -11.79 -19.12 -23.12
C SER A 19 -12.74 -18.08 -22.51
N VAL A 20 -12.18 -17.02 -21.94
CA VAL A 20 -12.89 -15.77 -21.70
C VAL A 20 -12.34 -14.78 -22.71
N ALA A 21 -13.08 -14.59 -23.79
CA ALA A 21 -12.90 -13.44 -24.65
C ALA A 21 -13.37 -12.20 -23.87
N ASP A 22 -12.46 -11.63 -23.08
CA ASP A 22 -12.53 -10.24 -22.67
C ASP A 22 -11.39 -9.50 -23.36
N SER A 23 -11.65 -9.06 -24.59
CA SER A 23 -10.81 -8.08 -25.28
C SER A 23 -11.11 -6.68 -24.72
N GLY A 24 -11.07 -6.55 -23.40
CA GLY A 24 -10.81 -5.29 -22.73
C GLY A 24 -9.30 -5.14 -22.69
N GLU A 25 -8.76 -4.22 -23.47
CA GLU A 25 -7.34 -3.88 -23.43
C GLU A 25 -6.98 -3.47 -22.00
N ILE A 26 -6.39 -4.38 -21.23
CA ILE A 26 -5.92 -4.10 -19.87
C ILE A 26 -4.79 -3.08 -20.04
N THR A 27 -5.11 -1.80 -19.88
CA THR A 27 -4.09 -0.76 -19.88
C THR A 27 -3.17 -1.04 -18.70
N PRO A 28 -1.88 -1.33 -18.94
CA PRO A 28 -0.95 -1.63 -17.86
C PRO A 28 -0.75 -0.37 -17.02
N TRP A 29 -0.66 -0.55 -15.71
CA TRP A 29 -0.33 0.55 -14.80
C TRP A 29 1.10 1.03 -15.07
N THR A 30 1.26 2.32 -15.29
CA THR A 30 2.59 2.93 -15.40
C THR A 30 3.19 3.14 -14.01
N GLU A 31 4.51 3.33 -13.95
CA GLU A 31 5.18 3.71 -12.71
C GLU A 31 4.62 5.03 -12.17
N ASP A 32 4.32 5.99 -13.05
CA ASP A 32 3.69 7.26 -12.69
C ASP A 32 2.30 7.08 -12.07
N ASP A 33 1.50 6.12 -12.56
CA ASP A 33 0.19 5.81 -11.96
C ASP A 33 0.34 5.24 -10.55
N ILE A 34 1.35 4.40 -10.34
CA ILE A 34 1.67 3.83 -9.03
C ILE A 34 2.13 4.94 -8.08
N ILE A 35 3.03 5.83 -8.53
CA ILE A 35 3.50 6.98 -7.73
C ILE A 35 2.34 7.89 -7.38
N ARG A 36 1.48 8.22 -8.35
CA ARG A 36 0.28 9.04 -8.13
C ARG A 36 -0.65 8.41 -7.09
N LEU A 37 -0.82 7.10 -7.14
CA LEU A 37 -1.67 6.39 -6.18
C LEU A 37 -1.11 6.41 -4.75
N HIS A 38 0.21 6.29 -4.57
CA HIS A 38 0.83 6.43 -3.25
C HIS A 38 0.62 7.84 -2.67
N GLY A 39 0.79 8.87 -3.50
CA GLY A 39 0.61 10.27 -3.08
C GLY A 39 -0.84 10.54 -2.70
N TYR A 40 -1.76 10.12 -3.56
CA TYR A 40 -3.20 10.27 -3.31
C TYR A 40 -3.63 9.54 -2.05
N LEU A 41 -3.18 8.29 -1.83
CA LEU A 41 -3.52 7.55 -0.62
C LEU A 41 -3.04 8.27 0.63
N LEU A 42 -1.77 8.72 0.66
CA LEU A 42 -1.21 9.44 1.79
C LEU A 42 -1.97 10.74 2.08
N GLU A 43 -2.18 11.56 1.06
CA GLU A 43 -2.89 12.84 1.19
C GLU A 43 -4.33 12.63 1.66
N LYS A 44 -5.06 11.73 0.98
CA LYS A 44 -6.47 11.48 1.27
C LYS A 44 -6.67 10.90 2.67
N SER A 45 -5.85 9.93 3.07
CA SER A 45 -5.93 9.35 4.41
C SER A 45 -5.68 10.41 5.49
N LEU A 46 -4.65 11.24 5.35
CA LEU A 46 -4.36 12.31 6.31
C LEU A 46 -5.47 13.36 6.34
N HIS A 47 -6.03 13.72 5.19
CA HIS A 47 -7.18 14.62 5.11
C HIS A 47 -8.38 14.04 5.86
N ASP A 48 -8.78 12.81 5.54
CA ASP A 48 -9.96 12.16 6.12
C ASP A 48 -9.81 11.92 7.63
N LEU A 49 -8.60 11.71 8.13
CA LEU A 49 -8.34 11.60 9.56
C LEU A 49 -8.74 12.86 10.34
N PHE A 50 -8.57 14.03 9.72
CA PHE A 50 -8.80 15.34 10.34
C PHE A 50 -10.05 16.07 9.84
N ASP A 51 -10.77 15.50 8.86
CA ASP A 51 -12.06 15.99 8.39
C ASP A 51 -13.20 15.50 9.32
N LEU A 52 -13.97 16.44 9.86
CA LEU A 52 -15.13 16.14 10.70
C LEU A 52 -16.28 15.49 9.92
N ARG A 53 -16.28 15.66 8.59
CA ARG A 53 -17.27 15.04 7.69
C ARG A 53 -16.96 13.57 7.43
N ALA A 54 -15.72 13.13 7.66
CA ALA A 54 -15.37 11.72 7.57
C ALA A 54 -16.04 10.93 8.71
N SER A 55 -16.42 9.69 8.41
CA SER A 55 -17.03 8.82 9.42
C SER A 55 -16.01 8.42 10.49
N ALA A 56 -16.50 8.09 11.69
CA ALA A 56 -15.63 7.55 12.75
C ALA A 56 -14.94 6.23 12.32
N ALA A 57 -15.62 5.41 11.51
CA ALA A 57 -15.06 4.19 10.95
C ALA A 57 -13.88 4.48 10.01
N THR A 58 -14.05 5.43 9.08
CA THR A 58 -12.97 5.87 8.17
C THR A 58 -11.76 6.37 8.95
N ARG A 59 -11.95 7.19 10.00
CA ARG A 59 -10.85 7.67 10.84
C ARG A 59 -10.14 6.52 11.56
N ALA A 60 -10.88 5.53 12.06
CA ALA A 60 -10.31 4.36 12.71
C ALA A 60 -9.48 3.50 11.74
N GLU A 61 -9.98 3.27 10.52
CA GLU A 61 -9.25 2.56 9.45
C GLU A 61 -7.95 3.27 9.08
N VAL A 62 -7.99 4.61 8.95
CA VAL A 62 -6.78 5.40 8.68
C VAL A 62 -5.77 5.28 9.82
N LEU A 63 -6.21 5.38 11.08
CA LEU A 63 -5.31 5.19 12.23
C LEU A 63 -4.71 3.80 12.27
N GLU A 64 -5.50 2.76 11.99
CA GLU A 64 -5.01 1.39 11.89
C GLU A 64 -3.93 1.29 10.79
N TRP A 65 -4.18 1.87 9.62
CA TRP A 65 -3.23 1.89 8.51
C TRP A 65 -1.93 2.65 8.85
N LEU A 66 -2.01 3.79 9.55
CA LEU A 66 -0.85 4.55 10.02
C LEU A 66 -0.01 3.77 11.04
N LEU A 67 -0.67 3.03 11.94
CA LEU A 67 -0.05 2.29 13.04
C LEU A 67 0.33 0.85 12.67
N ALA A 68 -0.02 0.39 11.46
CA ALA A 68 0.29 -0.95 11.01
C ALA A 68 1.80 -1.21 11.06
N THR A 69 2.21 -2.23 11.81
CA THR A 69 3.63 -2.52 12.05
C THR A 69 4.36 -2.98 10.79
N LYS A 70 5.68 -2.73 10.74
CA LYS A 70 6.59 -3.09 9.64
C LYS A 70 6.58 -4.58 9.24
N GLY A 71 5.90 -5.46 9.99
CA GLY A 71 5.78 -6.89 9.72
C GLY A 71 4.89 -7.26 8.53
N ARG A 72 4.05 -6.34 8.04
CA ARG A 72 3.35 -6.49 6.76
C ARG A 72 3.93 -5.50 5.76
N SER A 73 4.97 -5.90 5.03
CA SER A 73 5.50 -5.12 3.91
C SER A 73 4.48 -5.11 2.76
N ASN A 74 3.48 -4.22 2.83
CA ASN A 74 2.57 -3.96 1.72
C ASN A 74 3.10 -2.77 0.89
N ALA A 75 2.89 -2.82 -0.43
CA ALA A 75 3.33 -1.78 -1.35
C ALA A 75 2.75 -0.40 -0.97
N PHE A 76 1.54 -0.38 -0.42
CA PHE A 76 0.82 0.83 -0.01
C PHE A 76 0.76 1.00 1.51
N SER A 77 1.81 0.59 2.25
CA SER A 77 1.94 0.97 3.67
C SER A 77 2.11 2.47 3.77
N PHE A 78 1.73 3.03 4.92
CA PHE A 78 2.09 4.40 5.27
C PHE A 78 3.59 4.67 5.11
N THR A 79 4.43 3.75 5.56
CA THR A 79 5.89 3.86 5.44
C THR A 79 6.36 3.78 3.99
N ALA A 80 5.79 2.91 3.16
CA ALA A 80 6.11 2.85 1.73
C ALA A 80 5.68 4.13 0.99
N CYS A 81 4.49 4.65 1.30
CA CYS A 81 4.02 5.92 0.73
C CYS A 81 4.96 7.07 1.13
N CYS A 82 5.33 7.21 2.40
CA CYS A 82 6.28 8.26 2.83
C CYS A 82 7.64 8.11 2.15
N ARG A 83 8.18 6.89 2.09
CA ARG A 83 9.49 6.61 1.49
C ARG A 83 9.54 7.01 0.02
N LEU A 84 8.47 6.78 -0.74
CA LEU A 84 8.42 7.12 -2.17
C LEU A 84 8.58 8.62 -2.42
N PHE A 85 8.10 9.46 -1.51
CA PHE A 85 8.22 10.92 -1.58
C PHE A 85 9.41 11.49 -0.77
N GLY A 86 10.28 10.63 -0.24
CA GLY A 86 11.42 11.06 0.58
C GLY A 86 11.03 11.66 1.93
N ILE A 87 9.84 11.34 2.44
CA ILE A 87 9.31 11.85 3.70
C ILE A 87 9.70 10.90 4.84
N ASN A 88 10.10 11.45 5.99
CA ASN A 88 10.34 10.66 7.20
C ASN A 88 9.01 10.22 7.82
N SER A 89 8.65 8.95 7.66
CA SER A 89 7.40 8.40 8.18
C SER A 89 7.28 8.49 9.70
N GLU A 90 8.39 8.39 10.45
CA GLU A 90 8.36 8.40 11.91
C GLU A 90 8.03 9.82 12.43
N GLU A 91 8.62 10.84 11.80
CA GLU A 91 8.33 12.25 12.09
C GLU A 91 6.88 12.61 11.74
N ILE A 92 6.38 12.20 10.58
CA ILE A 92 4.99 12.45 10.20
C ILE A 92 4.02 11.74 11.15
N LEU A 93 4.30 10.48 11.52
CA LEU A 93 3.45 9.74 12.44
C LEU A 93 3.37 10.42 13.80
N GLU A 94 4.51 10.87 14.34
CA GLU A 94 4.56 11.62 15.60
C GLU A 94 3.69 12.89 15.54
N GLN A 95 3.86 13.70 14.50
CA GLN A 95 3.07 14.93 14.30
C GLN A 95 1.57 14.64 14.18
N VAL A 96 1.20 13.59 13.43
CA VAL A 96 -0.20 13.19 13.24
C VAL A 96 -0.82 12.74 14.55
N LEU A 97 -0.13 11.91 15.33
CA LEU A 97 -0.63 11.42 16.62
C LEU A 97 -0.76 12.53 17.65
N GLU A 98 0.20 13.45 17.72
CA GLU A 98 0.14 14.60 18.61
C GLU A 98 -1.06 15.48 18.28
N ARG A 99 -1.23 15.84 17.00
CA ARG A 99 -2.40 16.61 16.54
C ARG A 99 -3.72 15.87 16.78
N TYR A 100 -3.74 14.55 16.61
CA TYR A 100 -4.92 13.73 16.87
C TYR A 100 -5.32 13.76 18.34
N ARG A 101 -4.34 13.63 19.27
CA ARG A 101 -4.59 13.76 20.72
C ARG A 101 -5.17 15.13 21.06
N GLN A 102 -4.56 16.22 20.61
CA GLN A 102 -5.03 17.58 20.90
C GLN A 102 -6.51 17.80 20.55
N ARG A 103 -7.00 17.18 19.47
CA ARG A 103 -8.40 17.30 19.02
C ARG A 103 -9.40 16.40 19.74
N HIS A 104 -8.95 15.36 20.44
CA HIS A 104 -9.80 14.35 21.08
C HIS A 104 -9.62 14.25 22.60
N THR A 105 -8.79 15.11 23.20
CA THR A 105 -8.59 15.20 24.66
C THR A 105 -9.40 16.34 25.32
N HIS A 106 -10.43 16.84 24.63
CA HIS A 106 -11.42 17.81 25.14
C HIS A 106 -12.83 17.30 24.87
#